data_AF-A0A956XVM5-F1
#
_entry.id   AF-A0A956XVM5-F1
#
_cell.length_a   1.000
_cell.length_b   1.000
_cell.length_c   1.000
_cell.angle_alpha   90.00
_cell.angle_beta   90.00
_cell.angle_gamma   90.00
#
_symmetry.space_group_name_H-M   'P 1'
#
loop_
_entity.id
_entity.type
_entity.pdbx_description
1 polymer ?
#
loop_
_entity_poly.entity_id
_entity_poly.type
_entity_poly.pdbx_seq_one_letter_code
_entity_poly.pdbx_strand_id
1 'polypeptide(L)'
;MSFYKKSLPDPTYKAIQTPLGVFYGRDAVLIDTVFYDPQDGGLLRLKGQLDGASVTHNPQKLETISFELTFHDVQAFTVTQVDTYGYGGGSVSSFDQVFHSRWRYDLMNRHSTTITGRHTHYHLRTYDDVYDILCESFDLVLDLPE
;
A
#
# COMPACT_ATOMS: atom_id res chain seq x y z
N MET A 1 -13.49 -4.69 36.77
CA MET A 1 -14.38 -4.40 35.62
C MET A 1 -13.66 -4.85 34.36
N SER A 2 -14.07 -5.98 33.79
CA SER A 2 -13.53 -6.46 32.52
C SER A 2 -14.26 -5.74 31.39
N PHE A 3 -13.57 -4.81 30.72
CA PHE A 3 -14.07 -4.27 29.47
C PHE A 3 -14.03 -5.39 28.45
N TYR A 4 -15.19 -5.87 28.01
CA TYR A 4 -15.29 -6.70 26.82
C TYR A 4 -14.58 -5.96 25.68
N LYS A 5 -13.35 -6.38 25.32
CA LYS A 5 -12.77 -6.07 24.02
C LYS A 5 -13.70 -6.71 23.01
N LYS A 6 -14.63 -5.94 22.45
CA LYS A 6 -15.37 -6.34 21.27
C LYS A 6 -14.30 -6.75 20.25
N SER A 7 -14.24 -8.04 19.90
CA SER A 7 -13.21 -8.52 18.99
C SER A 7 -13.35 -7.73 17.69
N LEU A 8 -12.29 -7.03 17.29
CA LEU A 8 -12.29 -6.37 16.00
C LEU A 8 -12.49 -7.45 14.93
N PRO A 9 -13.34 -7.20 13.91
CA PRO A 9 -13.45 -8.13 12.80
C PRO A 9 -12.08 -8.37 12.18
N ASP A 10 -11.91 -9.51 11.52
CA ASP A 10 -10.68 -9.77 10.79
C ASP A 10 -10.49 -8.75 9.66
N PRO A 11 -9.24 -8.35 9.38
CA PRO A 11 -8.97 -7.40 8.31
C PRO A 11 -9.43 -7.96 6.96
N THR A 12 -10.06 -7.12 6.16
CA THR A 12 -10.48 -7.46 4.80
C THR A 12 -9.76 -6.57 3.81
N TYR A 13 -9.48 -7.10 2.62
CA TYR A 13 -8.62 -6.46 1.64
C TYR A 13 -9.41 -6.25 0.36
N LYS A 14 -9.21 -5.09 -0.25
CA LYS A 14 -9.82 -4.73 -1.51
C LYS A 14 -8.75 -4.20 -2.44
N ALA A 15 -8.64 -4.82 -3.61
CA ALA A 15 -7.75 -4.37 -4.65
C ALA A 15 -8.01 -2.90 -5.02
N ILE A 16 -6.92 -2.13 -5.16
CA ILE A 16 -6.97 -0.78 -5.68
C ILE A 16 -7.17 -0.85 -7.20
N GLN A 17 -8.19 -0.13 -7.67
CA GLN A 17 -8.40 0.07 -9.10
C GLN A 17 -7.54 1.25 -9.57
N THR A 18 -6.52 0.96 -10.38
CA THR A 18 -5.65 1.97 -10.99
C THR A 18 -6.05 2.22 -12.46
N PRO A 19 -5.45 3.21 -13.15
CA PRO A 19 -5.60 3.36 -14.60
C PRO A 19 -5.16 2.11 -15.39
N LEU A 20 -4.23 1.31 -14.87
CA LEU A 20 -3.77 0.05 -15.46
C LEU A 20 -4.56 -1.17 -14.96
N GLY A 21 -5.64 -0.96 -14.22
CA GLY A 21 -6.38 -2.05 -13.62
C GLY A 21 -5.90 -2.42 -12.22
N VAL A 22 -6.04 -3.70 -11.89
CA VAL A 22 -5.53 -4.30 -10.66
C VAL A 22 -4.20 -4.99 -10.95
N PHE A 23 -3.28 -4.94 -9.99
CA PHE A 23 -1.96 -5.58 -10.08
C PHE A 23 -2.01 -6.97 -9.45
N TYR A 24 -1.48 -7.99 -10.12
CA TYR A 24 -1.49 -9.37 -9.64
C TYR A 24 -0.16 -10.06 -9.76
N GLY A 25 0.22 -10.77 -8.71
CA GLY A 25 1.43 -11.60 -8.70
C GLY A 25 2.58 -10.94 -7.96
N ARG A 26 3.56 -11.77 -7.61
CA ARG A 26 4.77 -11.36 -6.90
C ARG A 26 5.59 -10.36 -7.72
N ASP A 27 5.63 -10.57 -9.03
CA ASP A 27 6.49 -9.83 -9.95
C ASP A 27 5.81 -8.57 -10.49
N ALA A 28 4.59 -8.26 -10.04
CA ALA A 28 3.80 -7.17 -10.58
C ALA A 28 4.41 -5.79 -10.33
N VAL A 29 5.15 -5.63 -9.22
CA VAL A 29 5.70 -4.36 -8.77
C VAL A 29 7.16 -4.54 -8.38
N LEU A 30 8.04 -3.83 -9.09
CA LEU A 30 9.45 -3.65 -8.75
C LEU A 30 9.65 -2.24 -8.23
N ILE A 31 10.33 -2.09 -7.09
CA ILE A 31 10.67 -0.79 -6.50
C ILE A 31 12.17 -0.56 -6.61
N ASP A 32 12.54 0.51 -7.31
CA ASP A 32 13.93 0.93 -7.48
C ASP A 32 14.33 1.97 -6.42
N THR A 33 13.40 2.79 -5.97
CA THR A 33 13.69 3.90 -5.05
C THR A 33 12.57 4.12 -4.05
N VAL A 34 12.96 4.27 -2.79
CA VAL A 34 12.10 4.68 -1.69
C VAL A 34 12.63 6.01 -1.15
N PHE A 35 11.77 7.02 -1.09
CA PHE A 35 12.08 8.32 -0.51
C PHE A 35 11.01 8.71 0.50
N TYR A 36 11.43 9.10 1.70
CA TYR A 36 10.53 9.57 2.75
C TYR A 36 10.98 10.94 3.25
N ASP A 37 10.05 11.90 3.23
CA ASP A 37 10.24 13.25 3.76
C ASP A 37 9.25 13.51 4.92
N PRO A 38 9.71 13.44 6.18
CA PRO A 38 8.86 13.73 7.33
C PRO A 38 8.54 15.22 7.48
N GLN A 39 9.31 16.12 6.87
CA GLN A 39 9.11 17.57 6.97
C GLN A 39 8.08 18.07 5.96
N ASP A 40 7.96 17.40 4.82
CA ASP A 40 6.93 17.66 3.80
C ASP A 40 5.62 16.94 4.13
N GLY A 41 5.12 17.15 5.36
CA GLY A 41 3.85 16.57 5.81
C GLY A 41 3.82 15.04 5.80
N GLY A 42 4.96 14.36 5.93
CA GLY A 42 5.02 12.89 5.91
C GLY A 42 4.79 12.33 4.51
N LEU A 43 5.62 12.70 3.55
CA LEU A 43 5.49 12.27 2.16
C LEU A 43 6.36 11.04 1.87
N LEU A 44 5.76 9.98 1.33
CA LEU A 44 6.45 8.75 0.91
C LEU A 44 6.33 8.59 -0.61
N ARG A 45 7.46 8.59 -1.33
CA ARG A 45 7.53 8.32 -2.76
C ARG A 45 8.18 6.97 -3.01
N LEU A 46 7.49 6.14 -3.78
CA LEU A 46 7.98 4.87 -4.30
C LEU A 46 8.09 5.00 -5.82
N LYS A 47 9.27 4.72 -6.37
CA LYS A 47 9.50 4.70 -7.82
C LYS A 47 9.96 3.33 -8.24
N GLY A 48 9.53 2.92 -9.42
CA GLY A 48 10.01 1.69 -10.03
C GLY A 48 9.21 1.32 -11.27
N GLN A 49 8.98 0.04 -11.43
CA GLN A 49 8.41 -0.53 -12.64
C GLN A 49 7.28 -1.51 -12.33
N LEU A 50 6.25 -1.50 -13.18
CA LEU A 50 5.19 -2.51 -13.21
C LEU A 50 5.46 -3.49 -14.34
N ASP A 51 5.24 -4.78 -14.07
CA ASP A 51 5.19 -5.80 -15.11
C ASP A 51 3.86 -5.69 -15.88
N GLY A 52 3.96 -5.44 -17.18
CA GLY A 52 2.79 -5.19 -18.02
C GLY A 52 1.90 -6.42 -18.25
N ALA A 53 2.41 -7.63 -17.99
CA ALA A 53 1.61 -8.86 -17.99
C ALA A 53 0.83 -9.07 -16.68
N SER A 54 1.24 -8.38 -15.62
CA SER A 54 0.68 -8.48 -14.26
C SER A 54 -0.40 -7.43 -13.94
N VAL A 55 -0.82 -6.64 -14.93
CA VAL A 55 -1.89 -5.64 -14.78
C VAL A 55 -3.12 -6.02 -15.61
N THR A 56 -4.33 -5.77 -15.12
CA THR A 56 -5.55 -6.18 -15.84
C THR A 56 -5.93 -5.28 -17.02
N HIS A 57 -5.31 -4.11 -17.17
CA HIS A 57 -5.57 -3.18 -18.27
C HIS A 57 -4.27 -2.61 -18.82
N ASN A 58 -3.80 -3.19 -19.94
CA ASN A 58 -2.60 -2.76 -20.66
C ASN A 58 -2.88 -2.68 -22.17
N PRO A 59 -3.61 -1.64 -22.64
CA PRO A 59 -4.04 -1.55 -24.04
C PRO A 59 -2.86 -1.40 -25.01
N GLN A 60 -1.78 -0.76 -24.57
CA GLN A 60 -0.56 -0.55 -25.35
C GLN A 60 0.37 -1.76 -25.36
N LYS A 61 0.06 -2.81 -24.60
CA LYS A 61 0.86 -4.05 -24.48
C LYS A 61 2.32 -3.78 -24.13
N LEU A 62 2.55 -2.81 -23.25
CA LEU A 62 3.87 -2.50 -22.75
C LEU A 62 4.38 -3.67 -21.91
N GLU A 63 5.62 -4.09 -22.10
CA GLU A 63 6.23 -5.13 -21.26
C GLU A 63 6.53 -4.59 -19.86
N THR A 64 6.94 -3.33 -19.78
CA THR A 64 7.32 -2.67 -18.53
C THR A 64 6.79 -1.25 -18.53
N ILE A 65 6.26 -0.81 -17.38
CA ILE A 65 5.66 0.52 -17.22
C ILE A 65 6.29 1.19 -16.01
N SER A 66 7.04 2.27 -16.22
CA SER A 66 7.62 3.05 -15.12
C SER A 66 6.53 3.79 -14.36
N PHE A 67 6.67 3.89 -13.04
CA PHE A 67 5.72 4.58 -12.20
C PHE A 67 6.37 5.36 -11.05
N GLU A 68 5.62 6.33 -10.55
CA GLU A 68 5.84 6.98 -9.26
C GLU A 68 4.53 6.93 -8.46
N LEU A 69 4.59 6.30 -7.28
CA LEU A 69 3.49 6.23 -6.33
C LEU A 69 3.84 7.10 -5.11
N THR A 70 3.09 8.18 -4.94
CA THR A 70 3.30 9.15 -3.85
C THR A 70 2.18 9.05 -2.85
N PHE A 71 2.49 8.79 -1.58
CA PHE A 71 1.55 8.81 -0.48
C PHE A 71 1.72 10.11 0.33
N HIS A 72 0.59 10.73 0.65
CA HIS A 72 0.53 12.01 1.36
C HIS A 72 -0.01 11.85 2.77
N ASP A 73 0.53 12.63 3.71
CA ASP A 73 0.17 12.58 5.13
C ASP A 73 0.36 11.17 5.73
N VAL A 74 1.53 10.59 5.50
CA VAL A 74 1.93 9.28 6.01
C VAL A 74 2.27 9.37 7.48
N GLN A 75 1.42 8.73 8.29
CA GLN A 75 1.56 8.70 9.76
C GLN A 75 2.39 7.52 10.24
N ALA A 76 2.40 6.43 9.47
CA ALA A 76 3.22 5.27 9.72
C ALA A 76 3.37 4.46 8.44
N PHE A 77 4.55 3.87 8.24
CA PHE A 77 4.73 2.81 7.26
C PHE A 77 5.77 1.80 7.77
N THR A 78 5.65 0.56 7.32
CA THR A 78 6.63 -0.49 7.58
C THR A 78 7.00 -1.17 6.30
N VAL A 79 8.28 -1.54 6.17
CA VAL A 79 8.80 -2.35 5.07
C VAL A 79 9.30 -3.65 5.65
N THR A 80 8.87 -4.77 5.10
CA THR A 80 9.26 -6.10 5.54
C THR A 80 9.57 -6.97 4.34
N GLN A 81 10.72 -7.66 4.35
CA GLN A 81 11.09 -8.56 3.28
C GLN A 81 10.06 -9.68 3.12
N VAL A 82 9.65 -9.96 1.89
CA VAL A 82 8.47 -10.79 1.57
C VAL A 82 8.54 -12.22 2.11
N ASP A 83 9.72 -12.84 2.18
CA ASP A 83 9.88 -14.20 2.70
C ASP A 83 9.84 -14.23 4.25
N THR A 84 10.08 -13.08 4.90
CA THR A 84 9.92 -12.90 6.35
C THR A 84 8.56 -12.36 6.75
N TYR A 85 7.82 -11.77 5.80
CA TYR A 85 6.45 -11.34 6.00
C TYR A 85 5.58 -12.57 6.15
N GLY A 86 5.23 -12.91 7.41
CA GLY A 86 4.53 -14.14 7.77
C GLY A 86 3.44 -14.48 6.76
N TYR A 87 3.71 -15.50 5.93
CA TYR A 87 2.89 -15.84 4.77
C TYR A 87 1.47 -16.22 5.25
N GLY A 88 0.51 -15.30 5.14
CA GLY A 88 -0.85 -15.49 5.66
C GLY A 88 -1.71 -14.23 5.85
N GLY A 89 -1.17 -13.02 5.67
CA GLY A 89 -1.92 -11.78 5.88
C GLY A 89 -2.68 -11.27 4.65
N GLY A 90 -3.82 -11.89 4.33
CA GLY A 90 -5.03 -11.27 3.71
C GLY A 90 -5.00 -10.51 2.38
N SER A 91 -3.86 -10.29 1.72
CA SER A 91 -3.84 -9.61 0.41
C SER A 91 -4.63 -10.36 -0.68
N VAL A 92 -5.32 -9.59 -1.54
CA VAL A 92 -6.10 -10.08 -2.69
C VAL A 92 -5.52 -9.60 -4.03
N SER A 93 -4.60 -8.64 -4.00
CA SER A 93 -3.85 -8.13 -5.15
C SER A 93 -2.50 -7.57 -4.72
N SER A 94 -1.63 -7.17 -5.64
CA SER A 94 -0.33 -6.59 -5.26
C SER A 94 -0.45 -5.20 -4.65
N PHE A 95 -1.61 -4.52 -4.76
CA PHE A 95 -1.87 -3.24 -4.10
C PHE A 95 -3.31 -3.15 -3.58
N ASP A 96 -3.48 -3.26 -2.27
CA ASP A 96 -4.77 -3.37 -1.61
C ASP A 96 -5.02 -2.22 -0.61
N GLN A 97 -6.29 -1.84 -0.43
CA GLN A 97 -6.76 -1.15 0.76
C GLN A 97 -7.16 -2.16 1.82
N VAL A 98 -6.73 -1.93 3.07
CA VAL A 98 -7.04 -2.79 4.21
C VAL A 98 -8.15 -2.17 5.07
N PHE A 99 -9.29 -2.84 5.07
CA PHE A 99 -10.43 -2.54 5.93
C PHE A 99 -10.28 -3.28 7.26
N HIS A 100 -10.87 -2.71 8.32
CA HIS A 100 -10.78 -3.25 9.67
C HIS A 100 -9.33 -3.48 10.15
N SER A 101 -8.40 -2.66 9.66
CA SER A 101 -6.99 -2.72 10.04
C SER A 101 -6.82 -2.59 11.56
N ARG A 102 -6.41 -3.68 12.20
CA ARG A 102 -6.07 -3.71 13.63
C ARG A 102 -4.90 -2.77 13.92
N TRP A 103 -3.93 -2.72 13.03
CA TRP A 103 -2.78 -1.81 13.12
C TRP A 103 -3.22 -0.34 13.16
N ARG A 104 -4.08 0.09 12.22
CA ARG A 104 -4.67 1.43 12.24
C ARG A 104 -5.48 1.68 13.51
N TYR A 105 -6.34 0.75 13.91
CA TYR A 105 -7.14 0.89 15.13
C TYR A 105 -6.24 1.09 16.36
N ASP A 106 -5.20 0.28 16.52
CA ASP A 106 -4.31 0.37 17.67
C ASP A 106 -3.55 1.71 17.66
N LEU A 107 -3.06 2.16 16.51
CA LEU A 107 -2.37 3.45 16.38
C LEU A 107 -3.29 4.65 16.66
N MET A 108 -4.56 4.59 16.23
CA MET A 108 -5.57 5.62 16.51
C MET A 108 -5.95 5.73 17.99
N ASN A 109 -5.74 4.67 18.78
CA ASN A 109 -6.07 4.64 20.20
C ASN A 109 -4.86 4.89 21.12
N ARG A 110 -3.69 5.22 20.55
CA ARG A 110 -2.52 5.64 21.35
C ARG A 110 -2.70 7.08 21.82
N HIS A 111 -2.17 7.39 23.00
CA HIS A 111 -2.12 8.76 23.50
C HIS A 111 -1.32 9.64 22.52
N SER A 112 -1.85 10.83 22.21
CA SER A 112 -1.19 11.84 21.34
C SER A 112 -0.99 11.45 19.87
N THR A 113 -1.92 10.67 19.29
CA THR A 113 -1.90 10.35 17.86
C THR A 113 -2.50 11.47 17.00
N THR A 114 -1.88 11.71 15.85
CA THR A 114 -2.35 12.58 14.76
C THR A 114 -3.23 11.84 13.74
N ILE A 115 -3.36 10.51 13.89
CA ILE A 115 -4.13 9.67 12.99
C ILE A 115 -5.62 9.92 13.18
N THR A 116 -6.27 10.36 12.11
CA THR A 116 -7.70 10.66 12.04
C THR A 116 -8.48 9.58 11.26
N GLY A 117 -9.81 9.73 11.20
CA GLY A 117 -10.67 8.89 10.36
C GLY A 117 -10.34 8.93 8.87
N ARG A 118 -9.63 9.96 8.38
CA ARG A 118 -9.22 10.10 6.98
C ARG A 118 -8.05 9.18 6.59
N HIS A 119 -7.26 8.76 7.56
CA HIS A 119 -6.11 7.91 7.30
C HIS A 119 -6.56 6.50 6.95
N THR A 120 -6.02 5.97 5.85
CA THR A 120 -6.34 4.68 5.27
C THR A 120 -5.11 3.79 5.28
N HIS A 121 -5.30 2.52 5.60
CA HIS A 121 -4.24 1.52 5.53
C HIS A 121 -4.19 0.93 4.13
N TYR A 122 -3.03 1.05 3.48
CA TYR A 122 -2.71 0.42 2.20
C TYR A 122 -1.65 -0.65 2.40
N HIS A 123 -1.77 -1.71 1.62
CA HIS A 123 -0.89 -2.86 1.63
C HIS A 123 -0.37 -3.08 0.21
N LEU A 124 0.92 -2.82 0.00
CA LEU A 124 1.60 -2.94 -1.30
C LEU A 124 2.62 -4.08 -1.20
N ARG A 125 2.42 -5.11 -2.01
CA ARG A 125 3.35 -6.24 -2.15
C ARG A 125 4.17 -6.05 -3.41
N THR A 126 5.48 -6.12 -3.25
CA THR A 126 6.45 -6.03 -4.32
C THR A 126 7.19 -7.37 -4.45
N TYR A 127 8.12 -7.43 -5.40
CA TYR A 127 8.95 -8.61 -5.58
C TYR A 127 9.74 -9.02 -4.32
N ASP A 128 10.34 -8.03 -3.66
CA ASP A 128 11.26 -8.20 -2.53
C ASP A 128 10.62 -7.92 -1.17
N ASP A 129 9.66 -6.99 -1.12
CA ASP A 129 9.20 -6.37 0.12
C ASP A 129 7.67 -6.22 0.17
N VAL A 130 7.17 -6.07 1.39
CA VAL A 130 5.79 -5.72 1.69
C VAL A 130 5.78 -4.39 2.43
N TYR A 131 5.00 -3.46 1.91
CA TYR A 131 4.79 -2.13 2.45
C TYR A 131 3.38 -2.04 3.04
N ASP A 132 3.30 -1.88 4.35
CA ASP A 132 2.07 -1.49 5.04
C ASP A 132 2.15 0.03 5.30
N ILE A 133 1.21 0.80 4.78
CA ILE A 133 1.28 2.27 4.72
C ILE A 133 -0.02 2.86 5.27
N LEU A 134 0.07 3.77 6.23
CA LEU A 134 -1.06 4.50 6.79
C LEU A 134 -0.95 5.98 6.40
N CYS A 135 -1.79 6.44 5.49
CA CYS A 135 -1.75 7.80 4.94
C CYS A 135 -3.15 8.35 4.64
N GLU A 136 -3.30 9.65 4.35
CA GLU A 136 -4.61 10.21 3.96
C GLU A 136 -4.96 9.97 2.48
N SER A 137 -3.97 10.02 1.59
CA SER A 137 -4.19 9.85 0.15
C SER A 137 -2.94 9.36 -0.57
N PHE A 138 -3.09 9.01 -1.85
CA PHE A 138 -1.98 8.69 -2.74
C PHE A 138 -2.26 9.17 -4.17
N ASP A 139 -1.19 9.41 -4.92
CA ASP A 139 -1.18 9.67 -6.35
C ASP A 139 -0.33 8.62 -7.06
N LEU A 140 -0.80 8.15 -8.21
CA LEU A 140 -0.04 7.27 -9.10
C LEU A 140 0.20 7.98 -10.43
N VAL A 141 1.47 8.20 -10.75
CA VAL A 141 1.92 8.72 -12.04
C VAL A 141 2.53 7.57 -12.84
N LEU A 142 2.11 7.44 -14.09
CA LEU A 142 2.56 6.41 -15.02
C LEU A 142 3.26 7.07 -16.20
N ASP A 143 4.40 6.52 -16.59
CA ASP A 143 5.10 6.92 -17.81
C ASP A 143 4.57 6.09 -18.98
N LEU A 144 3.49 6.58 -19.59
CA LEU A 144 2.85 5.94 -20.73
C LEU A 144 3.19 6.71 -22.01
N PRO A 145 3.49 6.02 -23.12
CA PRO A 145 3.63 6.68 -24.41
C PRO A 145 2.30 7.33 -24.83
N GLU A 146 2.40 8.48 -25.52
CA GLU A 146 1.25 9.22 -26.08
C GLU A 146 0.42 8.39 -27.07
#